data_AF-A0A0F8ZHL4-F1
#
_entry.id   AF-A0A0F8ZHL4-F1
#
_cell.length_a   1.000
_cell.length_b   1.000
_cell.length_c   1.000
_cell.angle_alpha   90.00
_cell.angle_beta   90.00
_cell.angle_gamma   90.00
#
_symmetry.space_group_name_H-M   'P 1'
#
loop_
_entity.id
_entity.type
_entity.pdbx_description
1 polymer ?
#
loop_
_entity_poly.entity_id
_entity_poly.type
_entity_poly.pdbx_seq_one_letter_code
_entity_poly.pdbx_strand_id
1 'polypeptide(L)'
;GYFVAFDEKVGKELKLTLDKVHRKRLSKVGEDLYFACADFKTPGGRIYDLDVFMKGADKDNLTFSKFSIHKEAGKERYTWYEKDGIWKKKPVKHGREHPKKGRREHP
;
A
#
# COMPACT_ATOMS: atom_id res chain seq x y z
N GLY A 1 6.71 11.98 14.28
CA GLY A 1 7.73 10.93 14.10
C GLY A 1 7.89 10.64 12.62
N TYR A 2 9.04 10.12 12.20
CA TYR A 2 9.28 9.68 10.82
C TYR A 2 9.25 8.15 10.76
N PHE A 3 8.59 7.61 9.75
CA PHE A 3 8.64 6.21 9.37
C PHE A 3 9.77 6.05 8.35
N VAL A 4 10.77 5.23 8.68
CA VAL A 4 11.84 4.91 7.72
C VAL A 4 11.44 3.65 6.98
N ALA A 5 11.20 3.79 5.68
CA ALA A 5 10.81 2.71 4.80
C ALA A 5 11.96 2.41 3.84
N PHE A 6 12.48 1.18 3.84
CA PHE A 6 13.42 0.77 2.81
C PHE A 6 12.68 0.47 1.51
N ASP A 7 13.07 1.14 0.43
CA ASP A 7 12.54 0.91 -0.91
C ASP A 7 13.48 -0.03 -1.68
N GLU A 8 13.13 -1.33 -1.68
CA GLU A 8 13.87 -2.38 -2.38
C GLU A 8 13.99 -2.15 -3.89
N LYS A 9 13.04 -1.42 -4.51
CA LYS A 9 13.06 -1.19 -5.95
C LYS A 9 14.19 -0.25 -6.38
N VAL A 10 14.52 0.71 -5.52
CA VAL A 10 15.56 1.72 -5.80
C VAL A 10 16.79 1.58 -4.90
N GLY A 11 16.74 0.68 -3.91
CA GLY A 11 17.81 0.43 -2.95
C GLY A 11 18.07 1.61 -2.01
N LYS A 12 17.03 2.32 -1.57
CA LYS A 12 17.18 3.52 -0.72
C LYS A 12 16.22 3.54 0.45
N GLU A 13 16.65 4.13 1.55
CA GLU A 13 15.78 4.48 2.67
C GLU A 13 14.98 5.75 2.35
N LEU A 14 13.67 5.65 2.54
CA LEU A 14 12.74 6.76 2.44
C LEU A 14 12.36 7.21 3.84
N LYS A 15 12.65 8.47 4.16
CA LYS A 15 12.09 9.14 5.34
C LYS A 15 10.69 9.60 4.99
N LEU A 16 9.70 8.95 5.60
CA LEU A 16 8.29 9.16 5.32
C LEU A 16 7.58 9.68 6.57
N THR A 17 6.67 10.63 6.39
CA THR A 17 5.75 11.07 7.42
C THR A 17 4.35 10.63 7.02
N LEU A 18 3.63 10.01 7.95
CA LEU A 18 2.25 9.63 7.74
C LEU A 18 1.41 10.89 7.53
N ASP A 19 0.79 11.02 6.37
CA ASP A 19 -0.10 12.12 6.04
C ASP A 19 -1.55 11.74 6.35
N LYS A 20 -1.98 10.57 5.86
CA LYS A 20 -3.37 10.12 6.02
C LYS A 20 -3.49 8.61 5.98
N VAL A 21 -4.31 8.03 6.84
CA VAL A 21 -4.69 6.61 6.77
C VAL A 21 -6.09 6.50 6.19
N HIS A 22 -6.26 5.73 5.12
CA HIS A 22 -7.58 5.45 4.54
C HIS A 22 -8.26 4.31 5.29
N ARG A 23 -8.75 4.60 6.51
CA ARG A 23 -9.42 3.60 7.37
C ARG A 23 -10.72 3.02 6.80
N LYS A 24 -11.37 3.74 5.86
CA LYS A 24 -12.55 3.23 5.13
C LYS A 24 -12.25 1.98 4.29
N ARG A 25 -10.98 1.64 4.11
CA ARG A 25 -10.50 0.53 3.30
C ARG A 25 -9.70 -0.46 4.16
N LEU A 26 -10.06 -0.55 5.44
CA LEU A 26 -9.51 -1.57 6.33
C LEU A 26 -10.20 -2.89 6.01
N SER A 27 -9.53 -3.72 5.23
CA SER A 27 -10.09 -4.96 4.73
C SER A 27 -9.33 -6.16 5.25
N LYS A 28 -10.08 -7.19 5.65
CA LYS A 28 -9.52 -8.47 6.06
C LYS A 28 -9.09 -9.20 4.79
N VAL A 29 -7.78 -9.36 4.59
CA VAL A 29 -7.16 -9.98 3.41
C VAL A 29 -6.69 -11.41 3.67
N GLY A 30 -6.97 -11.94 4.86
CA GLY A 30 -6.67 -13.31 5.27
C GLY A 30 -7.13 -13.56 6.70
N GLU A 31 -6.86 -14.77 7.20
CA GLU A 31 -7.02 -15.10 8.62
C GLU A 31 -6.09 -14.19 9.44
N ASP A 32 -6.70 -13.32 10.26
CA ASP A 32 -6.02 -12.33 11.09
C ASP A 32 -5.08 -11.36 10.37
N LEU A 33 -5.26 -11.17 9.07
CA LEU A 33 -4.49 -10.22 8.27
C LEU A 33 -5.39 -9.07 7.78
N TYR A 34 -5.03 -7.86 8.18
CA TYR A 34 -5.70 -6.63 7.83
C TYR A 34 -4.84 -5.80 6.89
N PHE A 35 -5.49 -5.11 5.98
CA PHE A 35 -4.88 -4.25 4.98
C PHE A 35 -5.37 -2.82 5.17
N ALA A 36 -4.47 -1.84 5.11
CA ALA A 36 -4.82 -0.43 5.04
C ALA A 36 -3.90 0.33 4.08
N CYS A 37 -4.49 1.17 3.23
CA CYS A 37 -3.72 2.16 2.46
C CYS A 37 -3.47 3.40 3.32
N ALA A 38 -2.24 3.87 3.32
CA ALA A 38 -1.86 5.11 3.95
C ALA A 38 -1.00 5.95 3.01
N ASP A 39 -1.30 7.24 2.99
CA ASP A 39 -0.58 8.25 2.24
C ASP A 39 0.56 8.74 3.12
N PHE A 40 1.77 8.73 2.58
CA PHE A 40 2.98 9.19 3.22
C PHE A 40 3.62 10.28 2.38
N LYS A 41 4.35 11.19 3.04
CA LYS A 41 5.08 12.27 2.37
C LYS A 41 6.54 12.23 2.77
N THR A 42 7.43 12.45 1.81
CA THR A 42 8.83 12.75 2.11
C THR A 42 8.98 14.22 2.51
N PRO A 43 10.09 14.59 3.20
CA PRO A 43 10.41 15.99 3.47
C PRO A 43 10.46 16.87 2.21
N GLY A 44 10.79 16.29 1.05
CA GLY A 44 10.79 16.98 -0.24
C GLY A 44 9.41 17.11 -0.90
N GLY A 45 8.32 16.79 -0.19
CA GLY A 45 6.95 16.93 -0.69
C GLY A 45 6.49 15.82 -1.64
N ARG A 46 7.29 14.77 -1.84
CA ARG A 46 6.92 13.64 -2.70
C ARG A 46 5.98 12.70 -1.95
N ILE A 47 4.83 12.38 -2.55
CA ILE A 47 3.79 11.53 -1.95
C ILE A 47 4.05 10.06 -2.32
N TYR A 48 3.89 9.17 -1.34
CA TYR A 48 3.99 7.73 -1.45
C TYR A 48 2.75 7.09 -0.85
N ASP A 49 2.08 6.23 -1.62
CA ASP A 49 0.97 5.43 -1.11
C ASP A 49 1.54 4.08 -0.68
N LEU A 50 1.45 3.78 0.61
CA LEU A 50 1.90 2.52 1.19
C LEU A 50 0.69 1.67 1.52
N ASP A 51 0.76 0.43 1.07
CA ASP A 51 -0.14 -0.64 1.48
C ASP A 51 0.47 -1.29 2.74
N VAL A 52 -0.15 -1.04 3.88
CA VAL A 52 0.27 -1.54 5.19
C VAL A 52 -0.55 -2.78 5.55
N PHE A 53 0.15 -3.84 5.93
CA PHE A 53 -0.43 -5.09 6.38
C PHE A 53 -0.20 -5.22 7.87
N MET A 54 -1.28 -5.48 8.58
CA MET A 54 -1.28 -5.66 10.03
C MET A 54 -1.83 -7.03 10.35
N LYS A 55 -1.26 -7.70 11.34
CA LYS A 55 -1.76 -8.97 11.86
C LYS A 55 -2.38 -8.77 13.23
N GLY A 56 -3.51 -9.42 13.48
CA GLY A 56 -4.20 -9.34 14.76
C GLY A 56 -5.48 -10.17 14.78
N ALA A 57 -5.86 -10.66 15.95
CA ALA A 57 -7.09 -11.43 16.11
C ALA A 57 -8.34 -10.57 15.84
N ASP A 58 -8.27 -9.28 16.15
CA ASP A 58 -9.36 -8.32 16.00
C ASP A 58 -8.84 -6.95 15.50
N LYS A 59 -9.77 -6.03 15.20
CA LYS A 59 -9.46 -4.69 14.66
C LYS A 59 -8.81 -3.75 15.69
N ASP A 60 -8.89 -4.08 16.96
CA ASP A 60 -8.40 -3.25 18.07
C ASP A 60 -6.97 -3.66 18.48
N ASN A 61 -6.58 -4.93 18.21
CA ASN A 61 -5.28 -5.53 18.51
C ASN A 61 -4.47 -5.82 17.24
N LEU A 62 -4.19 -4.77 16.45
CA LEU A 62 -3.42 -4.88 15.21
C LEU A 62 -1.93 -4.60 15.43
N THR A 63 -1.09 -5.56 15.07
CA THR A 63 0.37 -5.44 15.04
C THR A 63 0.86 -5.25 13.61
N PHE A 64 1.76 -4.31 13.38
CA PHE A 64 2.37 -4.12 12.07
C PHE A 64 3.08 -5.40 11.61
N SER A 65 2.78 -5.86 10.40
CA SER A 65 3.41 -7.05 9.82
C SER A 65 4.37 -6.69 8.70
N LYS A 66 3.91 -5.94 7.70
CA LYS A 66 4.74 -5.52 6.56
C LYS A 66 4.10 -4.31 5.87
N PHE A 67 4.87 -3.60 5.08
CA PHE A 67 4.37 -2.59 4.17
C PHE A 67 4.83 -2.87 2.75
N SER A 68 4.22 -2.20 1.79
CA SER A 68 4.70 -2.19 0.41
C SER A 68 4.32 -0.91 -0.27
N ILE A 69 5.26 -0.31 -0.99
CA ILE A 69 5.05 0.94 -1.73
C ILE A 69 4.18 0.64 -2.95
N HIS A 70 2.91 1.02 -2.89
CA HIS A 70 1.94 0.83 -3.96
C HIS A 70 2.10 1.91 -5.02
N LYS A 71 2.22 3.18 -4.62
CA LYS A 71 2.42 4.29 -5.55
C LYS A 71 3.54 5.21 -5.09
N GLU A 72 4.26 5.74 -6.06
CA GLU A 72 5.23 6.82 -5.86
C GLU A 72 4.87 7.96 -6.80
N ALA A 73 4.64 9.15 -6.24
CA ALA A 73 4.29 10.35 -7.00
C ALA A 73 3.15 10.11 -8.02
N GLY A 74 2.12 9.36 -7.60
CA GLY A 74 0.97 9.00 -8.43
C GLY A 74 1.19 7.85 -9.43
N LYS A 75 2.42 7.31 -9.54
CA LYS A 75 2.72 6.15 -10.39
C LYS A 75 2.60 4.85 -9.58
N GLU A 76 1.65 4.01 -9.97
CA GLU A 76 1.45 2.68 -9.38
C GLU A 76 2.64 1.77 -9.71
N ARG A 77 3.13 1.00 -8.73
CA ARG A 77 4.22 0.03 -8.91
C ARG A 77 3.68 -1.38 -9.17
N TYR A 78 2.55 -1.69 -8.57
CA TYR A 78 1.80 -2.91 -8.77
C TYR A 78 0.30 -2.60 -8.69
N THR A 79 -0.50 -3.55 -9.13
CA THR A 79 -1.95 -3.52 -8.96
C THR A 79 -2.38 -4.81 -8.27
N TRP A 80 -3.53 -4.77 -7.62
CA TRP A 80 -4.14 -5.91 -6.97
C TRP A 80 -4.99 -6.70 -7.95
N TYR A 81 -5.03 -8.01 -7.76
CA TYR A 81 -6.01 -8.87 -8.39
C TYR A 81 -6.44 -9.94 -7.39
N GLU A 82 -7.73 -10.22 -7.36
CA GLU A 82 -8.27 -11.34 -6.61
C GLU A 82 -8.16 -12.60 -7.49
N LYS A 83 -7.72 -13.70 -6.88
CA LYS A 83 -7.77 -15.02 -7.48
C LYS A 83 -8.15 -16.02 -6.39
N ASP A 84 -9.26 -16.70 -6.58
CA ASP A 84 -9.78 -17.72 -5.66
C ASP A 84 -9.99 -17.17 -4.22
N GLY A 85 -10.53 -15.95 -4.10
CA GLY A 85 -10.71 -15.25 -2.81
C GLY A 85 -9.42 -14.71 -2.18
N ILE A 86 -8.27 -14.91 -2.84
CA ILE A 86 -6.96 -14.46 -2.35
C ILE A 86 -6.48 -13.26 -3.17
N TRP A 87 -6.22 -12.15 -2.47
CA TRP A 87 -5.64 -10.95 -3.06
C TRP A 87 -4.14 -11.12 -3.33
N LYS A 88 -3.75 -10.93 -4.59
CA LYS A 88 -2.36 -11.05 -5.05
C LYS A 88 -1.90 -9.77 -5.74
N LYS A 89 -0.60 -9.48 -5.64
CA LYS A 89 0.04 -8.34 -6.30
C LYS A 89 0.52 -8.76 -7.69
N LYS A 90 0.30 -7.92 -8.69
CA LYS A 90 0.96 -8.04 -10.00
C LYS A 90 1.63 -6.71 -10.39
N PRO A 91 2.88 -6.72 -10.88
CA PRO A 91 3.53 -5.49 -11.33
C PRO A 91 2.74 -4.87 -12.49
N VAL A 92 2.60 -3.53 -12.47
CA VAL A 92 2.03 -2.80 -13.60
C VAL A 92 3.11 -2.60 -14.67
N LYS A 93 2.93 -3.25 -15.82
CA LYS A 93 3.71 -2.95 -17.02
C LYS A 93 3.31 -1.56 -17.51
N HIS A 94 4.22 -0.60 -17.47
CA HIS A 94 3.98 0.76 -17.98
C HIS A 94 4.05 0.81 -19.51
N GLY A 95 3.38 -0.13 -20.18
CA GLY A 95 3.25 -0.19 -21.62
C GLY A 95 1.79 -0.02 -22.00
N ARG A 96 1.47 1.16 -22.56
CA ARG A 96 0.15 1.68 -22.94
C ARG A 96 -0.60 2.33 -21.78
N GLU A 97 -0.96 3.60 -22.00
CA GLU A 97 -1.96 4.31 -21.19
C GLU A 97 -3.17 3.40 -21.04
N HIS A 98 -3.35 2.84 -19.86
CA HIS A 98 -4.62 2.25 -19.52
C HIS A 98 -5.60 3.42 -19.35
N PRO A 99 -6.75 3.41 -20.03
CA PRO A 99 -7.79 4.39 -19.75
C PRO A 99 -8.09 4.31 -18.25
N LYS A 100 -8.49 5.43 -17.63
CA LYS A 100 -8.94 5.52 -16.23
C LYS A 100 -10.12 4.55 -15.99
N LYS A 101 -9.87 3.24 -16.02
CA LYS A 101 -10.83 2.20 -15.71
C LYS A 101 -11.03 2.29 -14.22
N GLY A 102 -12.28 2.56 -13.86
CA GLY A 102 -12.77 2.85 -12.52
C GLY A 102 -11.90 2.25 -11.45
N ARG A 103 -11.35 3.14 -10.62
CA ARG A 103 -10.77 2.93 -9.28
C ARG A 103 -10.70 1.44 -8.95
N ARG A 104 -9.70 0.71 -9.50
CA ARG A 104 -9.58 -0.73 -9.24
C ARG A 104 -9.48 -0.89 -7.73
N GLU A 105 -10.51 -1.48 -7.16
CA GLU A 105 -10.65 -1.66 -5.74
C GLU A 105 -9.51 -2.58 -5.32
N HIS A 106 -8.62 -1.99 -4.53
CA HIS A 106 -7.75 -2.74 -3.64
C HIS A 106 -8.64 -3.39 -2.58
N PRO A 107 -8.17 -4.48 -1.95
CA PRO A 107 -8.93 -5.13 -0.88
C PRO A 107 -9.52 -4.13 0.09
#